data_AF-A0A936DFI7-F1
#
_entry.id   AF-A0A936DFI7-F1
#
_cell.length_a   1.000
_cell.length_b   1.000
_cell.length_c   1.000
_cell.angle_alpha   90.00
_cell.angle_beta   90.00
_cell.angle_gamma   90.00
#
_symmetry.space_group_name_H-M   'P 1'
#
loop_
_entity.id
_entity.type
_entity.pdbx_description
1 polymer ?
#
loop_
_entity_poly.entity_id
_entity_poly.type
_entity_poly.pdbx_seq_one_letter_code
_entity_poly.pdbx_strand_id
1 'polypeptide(L)'
;MPRFPRLALRLSCLLAIAPACVVTDGDGDDDDGADSSASADDTNAQPQGESGATQAGGAADGNGGGEALPRAGTWRYEETAGATNDCSFIAQPSNGFGMFEITTTGAGTFEITPGDTTAPFVCSAGGGSFACDERLTGTIDEVPGYDVVGNILVSVEGTVISSTSIVGQQLGRIDCVGSDCAAASAALGVAFPCEFAVPFTGTAS
;
A
#
# COMPACT_ATOMS: atom_id res chain seq x y z
N MET A 1 7.93 -6.97 -40.93
CA MET A 1 7.66 -6.21 -39.70
C MET A 1 6.96 -7.14 -38.71
N PRO A 2 7.70 -7.81 -37.81
CA PRO A 2 7.08 -8.66 -36.81
C PRO A 2 6.35 -7.77 -35.78
N ARG A 3 5.08 -8.09 -35.48
CA ARG A 3 4.35 -7.51 -34.36
C ARG A 3 4.88 -8.17 -33.09
N PHE A 4 5.58 -7.40 -32.27
CA PHE A 4 6.06 -7.88 -30.97
C PHE A 4 4.86 -8.15 -30.04
N PRO A 5 4.84 -9.28 -29.31
CA PRO A 5 3.87 -9.47 -28.24
C PRO A 5 4.15 -8.43 -27.15
N ARG A 6 3.12 -7.71 -26.71
CA ARG A 6 3.19 -6.86 -25.52
C ARG A 6 3.66 -7.76 -24.37
N LEU A 7 4.86 -7.49 -23.85
CA LEU A 7 5.37 -8.14 -22.65
C LEU A 7 4.40 -7.77 -21.51
N ALA A 8 3.46 -8.65 -21.20
CA ALA A 8 2.75 -8.56 -19.96
C ALA A 8 3.77 -8.89 -18.88
N LEU A 9 4.29 -7.86 -18.20
CA LEU A 9 4.95 -8.04 -16.92
C LEU A 9 3.88 -8.64 -16.00
N ARG A 10 3.77 -9.98 -16.01
CA ARG A 10 2.96 -10.72 -15.06
C ARG A 10 3.73 -10.71 -13.76
N LEU A 11 3.64 -9.58 -13.06
CA LEU A 11 3.75 -9.59 -11.61
C LEU A 11 2.77 -10.67 -11.14
N SER A 12 3.31 -11.73 -10.55
CA SER A 12 2.63 -13.00 -10.30
C SER A 12 1.31 -12.79 -9.55
N CYS A 13 0.22 -12.68 -10.31
CA CYS A 13 -1.12 -12.79 -9.80
C CYS A 13 -1.29 -14.25 -9.40
N LEU A 14 -1.23 -14.52 -8.08
CA LEU A 14 -1.65 -15.80 -7.51
C LEU A 14 -3.05 -16.10 -8.04
N LEU A 15 -3.15 -17.11 -8.92
CA LEU A 15 -4.41 -17.75 -9.24
C LEU A 15 -4.92 -18.46 -7.97
N ALA A 16 -5.77 -17.77 -7.21
CA ALA A 16 -6.73 -18.45 -6.33
C ALA A 16 -7.87 -18.96 -7.21
N ILE A 17 -7.85 -20.26 -7.50
CA ILE A 17 -8.97 -20.97 -8.11
C ILE A 17 -10.06 -21.10 -7.03
N ALA A 18 -11.14 -20.34 -7.14
CA ALA A 18 -12.38 -20.62 -6.42
C ALA A 18 -13.46 -21.05 -7.44
N PRO A 19 -14.18 -22.16 -7.19
CA PRO A 19 -15.25 -22.62 -8.06
C PRO A 19 -16.45 -21.66 -7.97
N ALA A 20 -17.01 -21.31 -9.11
CA ALA A 20 -18.25 -20.56 -9.23
C ALA A 20 -19.39 -21.33 -8.54
N CYS A 21 -19.84 -20.81 -7.38
CA CYS A 21 -21.18 -21.10 -6.89
C CYS A 21 -22.17 -20.32 -7.76
N VAL A 22 -23.04 -21.06 -8.43
CA VAL A 22 -24.28 -20.59 -9.04
C VAL A 22 -25.10 -19.86 -7.97
N VAL A 23 -25.47 -18.61 -8.24
CA VAL A 23 -26.55 -17.93 -7.50
C VAL A 23 -27.81 -18.15 -8.33
N THR A 24 -28.68 -19.03 -7.83
CA THR A 24 -30.07 -19.10 -8.26
C THR A 24 -30.83 -17.97 -7.61
N ASP A 25 -31.45 -17.11 -8.40
CA ASP A 25 -32.49 -16.18 -7.96
C ASP A 25 -33.62 -16.98 -7.31
N GLY A 26 -33.80 -16.79 -6.00
CA GLY A 26 -34.90 -17.32 -5.22
C GLY A 26 -35.72 -16.16 -4.68
N ASP A 27 -36.90 -15.98 -5.29
CA ASP A 27 -38.03 -15.21 -4.75
C ASP A 27 -38.42 -15.76 -3.37
N GLY A 28 -38.73 -14.87 -2.42
CA GLY A 28 -39.16 -15.24 -1.07
C GLY A 28 -39.57 -14.04 -0.23
N ASP A 29 -40.77 -13.54 -0.53
CA ASP A 29 -41.86 -13.09 0.35
C ASP A 29 -41.57 -12.61 1.79
N ASP A 30 -42.17 -11.45 2.10
CA ASP A 30 -43.01 -11.12 3.26
C ASP A 30 -42.52 -11.44 4.68
N ASP A 31 -42.38 -10.39 5.51
CA ASP A 31 -43.27 -10.23 6.67
C ASP A 31 -43.05 -8.89 7.42
N ASP A 32 -44.15 -8.19 7.61
CA ASP A 32 -44.34 -7.01 8.44
C ASP A 32 -44.20 -7.33 9.93
N GLY A 33 -43.65 -6.40 10.72
CA GLY A 33 -43.61 -6.57 12.18
C GLY A 33 -43.14 -5.35 12.94
N ALA A 34 -44.07 -4.43 13.22
CA ALA A 34 -43.94 -3.35 14.19
C ALA A 34 -43.62 -3.85 15.61
N ASP A 35 -42.92 -3.06 16.43
CA ASP A 35 -43.50 -2.33 17.56
C ASP A 35 -42.41 -1.49 18.29
N SER A 36 -42.86 -0.68 19.24
CA SER A 36 -42.36 0.57 19.74
C SER A 36 -42.02 0.52 21.24
N SER A 37 -41.53 1.65 21.77
CA SER A 37 -41.44 2.05 23.20
C SER A 37 -40.31 1.41 24.03
N ALA A 38 -39.29 2.16 24.49
CA ALA A 38 -39.23 3.16 25.56
C ALA A 38 -39.37 2.57 26.99
N SER A 39 -38.33 2.73 27.82
CA SER A 39 -38.38 3.36 29.17
C SER A 39 -37.06 3.22 29.93
N ALA A 40 -36.82 4.18 30.81
CA ALA A 40 -35.63 4.51 31.60
C ALA A 40 -35.48 3.68 32.90
N ASP A 41 -34.64 4.21 33.81
CA ASP A 41 -34.33 3.83 35.22
C ASP A 41 -33.18 2.84 35.43
N ASP A 42 -32.31 2.95 36.44
CA ASP A 42 -31.96 3.99 37.41
C ASP A 42 -30.66 3.52 38.11
N THR A 43 -29.89 4.49 38.62
CA THR A 43 -28.91 4.45 39.73
C THR A 43 -28.32 3.11 40.24
N ASN A 44 -26.98 3.07 40.30
CA ASN A 44 -26.34 2.71 41.58
C ASN A 44 -24.94 3.33 41.74
N ALA A 45 -24.74 4.02 42.85
CA ALA A 45 -23.51 4.68 43.24
C ALA A 45 -22.81 3.91 44.39
N GLN A 46 -21.52 3.58 44.18
CA GLN A 46 -20.41 3.43 45.15
C GLN A 46 -20.50 2.38 46.30
N PRO A 47 -19.37 1.87 46.86
CA PRO A 47 -18.16 2.62 47.25
C PRO A 47 -16.78 1.96 47.02
N GLN A 48 -15.78 2.72 47.50
CA GLN A 48 -14.32 2.64 47.37
C GLN A 48 -13.67 1.35 47.92
N GLY A 49 -12.55 0.97 47.29
CA GLY A 49 -11.55 0.03 47.82
C GLY A 49 -10.20 0.28 47.14
N GLU A 50 -9.25 0.79 47.92
CA GLU A 50 -7.89 1.15 47.51
C GLU A 50 -6.95 -0.06 47.40
N SER A 51 -5.81 0.18 46.72
CA SER A 51 -4.49 -0.47 46.81
C SER A 51 -4.09 -1.49 45.72
N GLY A 52 -3.39 -0.97 44.70
CA GLY A 52 -1.96 -1.26 44.53
C GLY A 52 -1.53 -2.43 43.63
N ALA A 53 -1.34 -2.18 42.33
CA ALA A 53 -0.18 -2.67 41.57
C ALA A 53 -0.04 -1.88 40.25
N THR A 54 1.16 -1.35 40.05
CA THR A 54 1.68 -0.52 38.96
C THR A 54 1.25 -0.93 37.55
N GLN A 55 0.40 -0.10 36.93
CA GLN A 55 0.12 -0.10 35.50
C GLN A 55 1.20 0.72 34.80
N ALA A 56 2.21 0.04 34.25
CA ALA A 56 3.20 0.66 33.38
C ALA A 56 2.60 0.85 31.98
N GLY A 57 2.65 2.07 31.47
CA GLY A 57 2.36 2.38 30.06
C GLY A 57 1.13 3.24 29.79
N GLY A 58 0.84 4.24 30.64
CA GLY A 58 0.03 5.37 30.20
C GLY A 58 0.81 6.18 29.17
N ALA A 59 0.45 6.07 27.88
CA ALA A 59 0.77 7.10 26.92
C ALA A 59 -0.17 8.28 27.19
N ALA A 60 0.42 9.38 27.60
CA ALA A 60 -0.25 10.58 28.06
C ALA A 60 -1.21 11.15 27.00
N ASP A 61 -2.44 11.44 27.42
CA ASP A 61 -3.29 12.47 26.82
C ASP A 61 -2.62 13.83 27.05
N GLY A 62 -1.74 14.19 26.12
CA GLY A 62 -1.07 15.48 26.07
C GLY A 62 -1.53 16.25 24.85
N ASN A 63 -2.32 17.30 25.07
CA ASN A 63 -2.63 18.35 24.10
C ASN A 63 -1.34 19.12 23.72
N GLY A 64 -0.52 18.49 22.88
CA GLY A 64 0.50 19.11 22.04
C GLY A 64 0.23 18.63 20.61
N GLY A 65 0.43 19.46 19.60
CA GLY A 65 0.23 19.10 18.20
C GLY A 65 1.20 18.02 17.75
N GLY A 66 1.01 16.79 18.24
CA GLY A 66 1.76 15.62 17.86
C GLY A 66 1.45 15.33 16.41
N GLU A 67 2.49 15.17 15.61
CA GLU A 67 2.36 14.81 14.21
C GLU A 67 1.56 13.52 14.11
N ALA A 68 0.52 13.52 13.27
CA ALA A 68 -0.25 12.32 13.02
C ALA A 68 0.70 11.28 12.37
N LEU A 69 0.99 10.22 13.12
CA LEU A 69 1.73 9.06 12.63
C LEU A 69 0.74 7.93 12.33
N PRO A 70 1.01 7.10 11.30
CA PRO A 70 0.22 5.91 11.07
C PRO A 70 0.42 4.94 12.26
N ARG A 71 -0.65 4.29 12.70
CA ARG A 71 -0.56 3.26 13.74
C ARG A 71 0.15 2.02 13.22
N ALA A 72 0.88 1.35 14.11
CA ALA A 72 1.43 0.03 13.82
C ALA A 72 0.31 -1.02 13.63
N GLY A 73 0.62 -2.08 12.89
CA GLY A 73 -0.26 -3.22 12.63
C GLY A 73 -0.51 -3.45 11.14
N THR A 74 -1.57 -4.18 10.84
CA THR A 74 -1.93 -4.58 9.47
C THR A 74 -2.74 -3.50 8.76
N TRP A 75 -2.41 -3.29 7.49
CA TRP A 75 -3.03 -2.29 6.61
C TRP A 75 -3.40 -2.90 5.27
N ARG A 76 -4.44 -2.34 4.67
CA ARG A 76 -4.91 -2.69 3.32
C ARG A 76 -4.48 -1.62 2.34
N TYR A 77 -3.84 -2.04 1.25
CA TYR A 77 -3.43 -1.21 0.13
C TYR A 77 -4.48 -1.26 -0.99
N GLU A 78 -4.91 -0.09 -1.46
CA GLU A 78 -5.81 0.05 -2.61
C GLU A 78 -5.27 1.10 -3.58
N GLU A 79 -5.08 0.72 -4.84
CA GLU A 79 -4.72 1.66 -5.89
C GLU A 79 -5.85 2.62 -6.20
N THR A 80 -5.47 3.83 -6.53
CA THR A 80 -6.39 4.85 -7.05
C THR A 80 -6.05 5.15 -8.49
N ALA A 81 -7.02 5.66 -9.24
CA ALA A 81 -6.78 6.08 -10.62
C ALA A 81 -5.80 7.26 -10.67
N GLY A 82 -5.06 7.40 -11.77
CA GLY A 82 -4.20 8.56 -12.02
C GLY A 82 -2.70 8.27 -12.04
N ALA A 83 -2.29 7.07 -12.44
CA ALA A 83 -0.87 6.77 -12.60
C ALA A 83 -0.23 7.65 -13.68
N THR A 84 0.95 8.21 -13.39
CA THR A 84 1.85 8.79 -14.39
C THR A 84 2.82 7.71 -14.86
N ASN A 85 3.22 7.76 -16.13
CA ASN A 85 4.07 6.71 -16.68
C ASN A 85 4.84 7.20 -17.92
N ASP A 86 6.14 7.40 -17.74
CA ASP A 86 7.09 7.68 -18.82
C ASP A 86 7.73 6.38 -19.34
N CYS A 87 7.61 5.27 -18.60
CA CYS A 87 7.98 3.93 -19.04
C CYS A 87 6.93 3.34 -20.01
N SER A 88 6.83 3.90 -21.21
CA SER A 88 5.78 3.60 -22.21
C SER A 88 5.66 2.13 -22.63
N PHE A 89 6.71 1.32 -22.42
CA PHE A 89 6.68 -0.13 -22.65
C PHE A 89 5.87 -0.90 -21.59
N ILE A 90 5.59 -0.28 -20.44
CA ILE A 90 4.65 -0.74 -19.42
C ILE A 90 3.32 -0.05 -19.71
N ALA A 91 2.31 -0.78 -20.19
CA ALA A 91 1.06 -0.14 -20.59
C ALA A 91 0.27 0.46 -19.41
N GLN A 92 0.34 -0.19 -18.24
CA GLN A 92 -0.39 0.20 -17.05
C GLN A 92 0.41 -0.26 -15.82
N PRO A 93 1.26 0.60 -15.24
CA PRO A 93 1.96 0.27 -14.00
C PRO A 93 0.93 0.05 -12.88
N SER A 94 1.10 -1.04 -12.15
CA SER A 94 0.26 -1.42 -11.01
C SER A 94 1.09 -2.29 -10.08
N ASN A 95 0.95 -2.04 -8.79
CA ASN A 95 1.40 -2.83 -7.67
C ASN A 95 0.29 -3.78 -7.16
N GLY A 96 -0.90 -3.73 -7.76
CA GLY A 96 -2.03 -4.60 -7.48
C GLY A 96 -2.81 -4.20 -6.22
N PHE A 97 -3.26 -5.20 -5.46
CA PHE A 97 -3.98 -5.03 -4.21
C PHE A 97 -3.41 -6.01 -3.19
N GLY A 98 -3.28 -5.59 -1.94
CA GLY A 98 -2.61 -6.42 -0.95
C GLY A 98 -2.67 -5.88 0.46
N MET A 99 -2.13 -6.69 1.37
CA MET A 99 -1.92 -6.31 2.76
C MET A 99 -0.46 -5.88 2.93
N PHE A 100 -0.23 -4.97 3.86
CA PHE A 100 1.10 -4.61 4.35
C PHE A 100 1.05 -4.40 5.86
N GLU A 101 2.22 -4.45 6.50
CA GLU A 101 2.36 -4.21 7.92
C GLU A 101 3.15 -2.92 8.15
N ILE A 102 2.68 -2.08 9.07
CA ILE A 102 3.42 -0.93 9.58
C ILE A 102 4.00 -1.30 10.94
N THR A 103 5.31 -1.12 11.10
CA THR A 103 5.99 -1.21 12.41
C THR A 103 6.61 0.12 12.76
N THR A 104 6.32 0.69 13.93
CA THR A 104 6.96 1.92 14.39
C THR A 104 8.34 1.60 14.94
N THR A 105 9.38 2.20 14.37
CA THR A 105 10.79 1.95 14.73
C THR A 105 11.40 3.03 15.60
N GLY A 106 10.71 4.18 15.75
CA GLY A 106 11.16 5.28 16.59
C GLY A 106 10.29 6.53 16.42
N ALA A 107 10.71 7.63 17.03
CA ALA A 107 10.03 8.92 16.85
C ALA A 107 10.14 9.36 15.38
N GLY A 108 9.00 9.51 14.71
CA GLY A 108 8.93 9.92 13.31
C GLY A 108 9.48 8.91 12.31
N THR A 109 9.71 7.65 12.71
CA THR A 109 10.19 6.59 11.80
C THR A 109 9.35 5.32 11.93
N PHE A 110 9.12 4.67 10.79
CA PHE A 110 8.37 3.42 10.70
C PHE A 110 8.81 2.62 9.49
N GLU A 111 8.53 1.33 9.49
CA GLU A 111 8.76 0.43 8.37
C GLU A 111 7.42 -0.02 7.77
N ILE A 112 7.35 -0.05 6.44
CA ILE A 112 6.26 -0.68 5.68
C ILE A 112 6.78 -2.02 5.17
N THR A 113 6.24 -3.13 5.65
CA THR A 113 6.54 -4.48 5.14
C THR A 113 5.45 -4.92 4.17
N PRO A 114 5.73 -5.02 2.86
CA PRO A 114 4.76 -5.53 1.90
C PRO A 114 4.41 -7.01 2.15
N GLY A 115 3.16 -7.39 1.92
CA GLY A 115 2.69 -8.78 2.05
C GLY A 115 3.12 -9.73 0.92
N ASP A 116 4.09 -9.32 0.09
CA ASP A 116 4.54 -10.03 -1.11
C ASP A 116 5.95 -10.60 -1.00
N THR A 117 6.53 -10.62 0.21
CA THR A 117 7.89 -11.06 0.54
C THR A 117 9.03 -10.15 0.07
N THR A 118 8.72 -9.01 -0.57
CA THR A 118 9.75 -8.02 -0.89
C THR A 118 10.27 -7.33 0.38
N ALA A 119 11.47 -6.75 0.29
CA ALA A 119 12.08 -6.07 1.43
C ALA A 119 11.21 -4.92 1.96
N PRO A 120 11.22 -4.65 3.28
CA PRO A 120 10.52 -3.50 3.84
C PRO A 120 11.01 -2.17 3.28
N PHE A 121 10.13 -1.17 3.29
CA PHE A 121 10.49 0.23 3.11
C PHE A 121 10.75 0.87 4.47
N VAL A 122 11.86 1.58 4.62
CA VAL A 122 12.16 2.39 5.80
C VAL A 122 11.66 3.80 5.54
N CYS A 123 10.79 4.30 6.41
CA CYS A 123 10.07 5.55 6.22
C CYS A 123 10.33 6.54 7.35
N SER A 124 10.38 7.81 6.97
CA SER A 124 10.38 8.96 7.88
C SER A 124 9.09 9.75 7.71
N ALA A 125 8.53 10.23 8.82
CA ALA A 125 7.35 11.08 8.84
C ALA A 125 7.64 12.39 9.57
N GLY A 126 7.05 13.48 9.05
CA GLY A 126 7.11 14.82 9.63
C GLY A 126 6.14 15.75 8.92
N GLY A 127 5.57 16.70 9.66
CA GLY A 127 4.63 17.70 9.11
C GLY A 127 3.36 17.10 8.49
N GLY A 128 2.96 15.89 8.88
CA GLY A 128 1.81 15.16 8.30
C GLY A 128 2.11 14.43 6.99
N SER A 129 3.34 14.50 6.48
CA SER A 129 3.80 13.75 5.31
C SER A 129 4.78 12.65 5.73
N PHE A 130 4.97 11.67 4.85
CA PHE A 130 6.00 10.66 4.99
C PHE A 130 6.69 10.39 3.67
N ALA A 131 7.94 9.96 3.74
CA ALA A 131 8.73 9.49 2.62
C ALA A 131 9.58 8.29 3.04
N CYS A 132 9.69 7.32 2.16
CA CYS A 132 10.45 6.10 2.38
C CYS A 132 11.66 6.05 1.46
N ASP A 133 12.74 5.44 1.96
CA ASP A 133 13.94 5.21 1.20
C ASP A 133 13.65 4.39 -0.06
N GLU A 134 14.37 4.72 -1.11
CA GLU A 134 14.31 3.97 -2.35
C GLU A 134 14.99 2.60 -2.18
N ARG A 135 14.40 1.57 -2.80
CA ARG A 135 14.97 0.22 -2.81
C ARG A 135 14.87 -0.44 -4.17
N LEU A 136 15.80 -1.33 -4.46
CA LEU A 136 15.70 -2.25 -5.59
C LEU A 136 14.60 -3.28 -5.30
N THR A 137 13.62 -3.36 -6.20
CA THR A 137 12.47 -4.28 -6.08
C THR A 137 12.53 -5.43 -7.07
N GLY A 138 13.27 -5.28 -8.17
CA GLY A 138 13.45 -6.31 -9.17
C GLY A 138 14.38 -5.89 -10.29
N THR A 139 14.63 -6.82 -11.21
CA THR A 139 15.43 -6.63 -12.42
C THR A 139 14.67 -7.11 -13.66
N ILE A 140 14.94 -6.48 -14.80
CA ILE A 140 14.51 -6.92 -16.12
C ILE A 140 15.76 -7.41 -16.84
N ASP A 141 16.00 -8.72 -16.79
CA ASP A 141 17.22 -9.36 -17.31
C ASP A 141 17.07 -9.87 -18.76
N GLU A 142 15.88 -9.75 -19.35
CA GLU A 142 15.57 -10.33 -20.66
C GLU A 142 15.12 -9.25 -21.66
N VAL A 143 16.09 -8.54 -22.23
CA VAL A 143 15.89 -7.83 -23.50
C VAL A 143 16.63 -8.61 -24.59
N PRO A 144 15.95 -9.49 -25.35
CA PRO A 144 16.62 -10.38 -26.30
C PRO A 144 17.49 -9.61 -27.30
N GLY A 145 18.79 -9.93 -27.32
CA GLY A 145 19.77 -9.32 -28.24
C GLY A 145 20.41 -8.02 -27.74
N TYR A 146 20.20 -7.64 -26.47
CA TYR A 146 20.82 -6.49 -25.84
C TYR A 146 21.54 -6.93 -24.55
N ASP A 147 22.77 -6.44 -24.34
CA ASP A 147 23.47 -6.52 -23.05
C ASP A 147 22.98 -5.40 -22.14
N VAL A 148 21.82 -5.63 -21.50
CA VAL A 148 21.20 -4.70 -20.55
C VAL A 148 20.50 -5.43 -19.40
N VAL A 149 20.49 -4.77 -18.24
CA VAL A 149 19.68 -5.09 -17.06
C VAL A 149 18.90 -3.84 -16.68
N GLY A 150 17.57 -3.95 -16.61
CA GLY A 150 16.71 -2.89 -16.11
C GLY A 150 16.48 -3.03 -14.61
N ASN A 151 17.11 -2.20 -13.78
CA ASN A 151 16.88 -2.19 -12.34
C ASN A 151 15.60 -1.43 -12.02
N ILE A 152 14.65 -2.08 -11.33
CA ILE A 152 13.39 -1.46 -10.90
C ILE A 152 13.57 -0.97 -9.46
N LEU A 153 13.72 0.33 -9.30
CA LEU A 153 13.81 0.99 -8.01
C LEU A 153 12.46 1.57 -7.63
N VAL A 154 12.06 1.43 -6.37
CA VAL A 154 10.78 1.95 -5.87
C VAL A 154 11.01 2.71 -4.57
N SER A 155 10.38 3.86 -4.45
CA SER A 155 10.20 4.60 -3.19
C SER A 155 8.72 4.86 -2.96
N VAL A 156 8.37 5.32 -1.75
CA VAL A 156 6.99 5.63 -1.39
C VAL A 156 6.96 6.99 -0.71
N GLU A 157 6.00 7.83 -1.09
CA GLU A 157 5.72 9.08 -0.40
C GLU A 157 4.22 9.27 -0.20
N GLY A 158 3.84 10.05 0.80
CA GLY A 158 2.44 10.29 1.08
C GLY A 158 2.16 11.21 2.25
N THR A 159 0.89 11.21 2.65
CA THR A 159 0.31 12.04 3.69
C THR A 159 -0.46 11.16 4.67
N VAL A 160 -0.26 11.39 5.95
CA VAL A 160 -1.03 10.77 7.03
C VAL A 160 -2.32 11.57 7.23
N ILE A 161 -3.45 10.96 6.90
CA ILE A 161 -4.78 11.59 7.07
C ILE A 161 -5.26 11.38 8.51
N SER A 162 -5.00 10.20 9.06
CA SER A 162 -5.26 9.85 10.46
C SER A 162 -4.33 8.70 10.88
N SER A 163 -4.39 8.29 12.15
CA SER A 163 -3.66 7.10 12.60
C SER A 163 -4.10 5.81 11.90
N THR A 164 -5.22 5.81 11.19
CA THR A 164 -5.77 4.63 10.48
C THR A 164 -5.93 4.83 8.97
N SER A 165 -5.52 5.98 8.43
CA SER A 165 -5.67 6.30 7.01
C SER A 165 -4.48 7.10 6.48
N ILE A 166 -3.94 6.64 5.35
CA ILE A 166 -2.88 7.31 4.60
C ILE A 166 -3.29 7.41 3.13
N VAL A 167 -2.80 8.44 2.46
CA VAL A 167 -2.81 8.55 0.98
C VAL A 167 -1.37 8.71 0.53
N GLY A 168 -1.02 8.16 -0.62
CA GLY A 168 0.35 8.26 -1.11
C GLY A 168 0.50 7.83 -2.54
N GLN A 169 1.75 7.72 -2.97
CA GLN A 169 2.13 7.17 -4.26
C GLN A 169 3.39 6.32 -4.12
N GLN A 170 3.40 5.20 -4.83
CA GLN A 170 4.64 4.45 -5.08
C GLN A 170 5.28 5.02 -6.33
N LEU A 171 6.53 5.44 -6.21
CA LEU A 171 7.33 6.01 -7.29
C LEU A 171 8.27 4.92 -7.80
N GLY A 172 8.08 4.49 -9.04
CA GLY A 172 8.96 3.54 -9.70
C GLY A 172 9.92 4.25 -10.65
N ARG A 173 11.20 3.89 -10.60
CA ARG A 173 12.22 4.27 -11.58
C ARG A 173 12.86 3.03 -12.15
N ILE A 174 13.04 2.99 -13.48
CA ILE A 174 13.76 1.92 -14.14
C ILE A 174 15.08 2.47 -14.66
N ASP A 175 16.18 2.05 -14.02
CA ASP A 175 17.54 2.37 -14.46
C ASP A 175 18.03 1.28 -15.41
N CYS A 176 18.57 1.67 -16.57
CA CYS A 176 19.22 0.71 -17.47
C CYS A 176 20.71 0.64 -17.19
N VAL A 177 21.23 -0.58 -17.01
CA VAL A 177 22.66 -0.87 -16.85
C VAL A 177 23.11 -1.81 -17.96
N GLY A 178 24.24 -1.54 -18.62
CA GLY A 178 24.78 -2.39 -19.68
C GLY A 178 25.30 -1.58 -20.88
N SER A 179 26.03 -2.21 -21.80
CA SER A 179 26.59 -1.50 -22.96
C SER A 179 25.52 -1.05 -23.94
N ASP A 180 24.38 -1.73 -23.97
CA ASP A 180 23.37 -1.54 -25.01
C ASP A 180 22.18 -0.67 -24.56
N CYS A 181 22.29 0.05 -23.44
CA CYS A 181 21.19 0.87 -22.91
C CYS A 181 20.68 1.95 -23.86
N ALA A 182 21.57 2.57 -24.63
CA ALA A 182 21.16 3.54 -25.66
C ALA A 182 20.37 2.86 -26.79
N ALA A 183 20.79 1.65 -27.20
CA ALA A 183 20.11 0.90 -28.24
C ALA A 183 18.76 0.33 -27.75
N ALA A 184 18.69 -0.11 -26.50
CA ALA A 184 17.45 -0.55 -25.86
C ALA A 184 16.45 0.60 -25.70
N SER A 185 16.91 1.77 -25.25
CA SER A 185 16.12 3.01 -25.18
C SER A 185 15.47 3.33 -26.54
N ALA A 186 16.27 3.30 -27.61
CA ALA A 186 15.79 3.55 -28.97
C ALA A 186 14.80 2.48 -29.46
N ALA A 187 15.04 1.21 -29.15
CA ALA A 187 14.17 0.11 -29.56
C ALA A 187 12.82 0.11 -28.84
N LEU A 188 12.81 0.48 -27.56
CA LEU A 188 11.61 0.58 -26.72
C LEU A 188 10.88 1.92 -26.89
N GLY A 189 11.53 2.93 -27.49
CA GLY A 189 10.95 4.26 -27.64
C GLY A 189 10.80 4.99 -26.30
N VAL A 190 11.73 4.77 -25.37
CA VAL A 190 11.76 5.35 -24.02
C VAL A 190 13.17 5.87 -23.71
N ALA A 191 13.27 6.90 -22.88
CA ALA A 191 14.56 7.30 -22.32
C ALA A 191 14.74 6.64 -20.95
N PHE A 192 15.89 6.01 -20.70
CA PHE A 192 16.27 5.57 -19.37
C PHE A 192 17.11 6.66 -18.65
N PRO A 193 16.91 6.90 -17.35
CA PRO A 193 15.88 6.29 -16.53
C PRO A 193 14.48 6.75 -16.94
N CYS A 194 13.51 5.84 -16.85
CA CYS A 194 12.10 6.17 -17.01
C CYS A 194 11.39 6.00 -15.67
N GLU A 195 10.32 6.76 -15.46
CA GLU A 195 9.61 6.81 -14.18
C GLU A 195 8.12 6.52 -14.34
N PHE A 196 7.51 6.05 -13.28
CA PHE A 196 6.06 5.94 -13.14
C PHE A 196 5.64 6.18 -11.69
N ALA A 197 4.43 6.67 -11.48
CA ALA A 197 3.86 6.82 -10.15
C ALA A 197 2.51 6.11 -10.09
N VAL A 198 2.28 5.34 -9.03
CA VAL A 198 1.00 4.66 -8.78
C VAL A 198 0.40 5.21 -7.48
N PRO A 199 -0.66 6.02 -7.55
CA PRO A 199 -1.29 6.59 -6.36
C PRO A 199 -2.11 5.53 -5.62
N PHE A 200 -2.13 5.58 -4.30
CA PHE A 200 -2.83 4.61 -3.46
C PHE A 200 -3.44 5.23 -2.20
N THR A 201 -4.37 4.49 -1.60
CA THR A 201 -4.86 4.68 -0.24
C THR A 201 -4.44 3.49 0.62
N GLY A 202 -4.08 3.77 1.87
CA GLY A 202 -3.85 2.76 2.89
C GLY A 202 -4.83 2.92 4.04
N THR A 203 -5.47 1.83 4.46
CA THR A 203 -6.39 1.84 5.60
C THR A 203 -6.02 0.74 6.59
N ALA A 204 -5.90 1.09 7.87
CA ALA A 204 -5.60 0.13 8.91
C ALA A 204 -6.76 -0.86 9.08
N SER A 205 -6.44 -2.15 9.20
CA SER A 205 -7.40 -3.23 9.51
C SER A 205 -7.70 -3.32 11.00
#